data_AF-A0A9E1L5R2-F1
#
_entry.id   AF-A0A9E1L5R2-F1
#
_cell.length_a   1.000
_cell.length_b   1.000
_cell.length_c   1.000
_cell.angle_alpha   90.00
_cell.angle_beta   90.00
_cell.angle_gamma   90.00
#
_symmetry.space_group_name_H-M   'P 1'
#
loop_
_entity.id
_entity.type
_entity.pdbx_description
1 polymer ?
#
loop_
_entity_poly.entity_id
_entity_poly.type
_entity_poly.pdbx_seq_one_letter_code
_entity_poly.pdbx_strand_id
1 'polypeptide(L)'
;MNIKTLSLTIVAGSLLATTAMADYTSLSYDIIEQVGDGAQAGTWTARIFADFENSVDRLDAVFGNADNMLSIDSTGGFFQSAFGDAVSTGINPAFYPLAPDLVYDSWVTIGLEDQVDNAMLNIGIDFAPFEAGGGISTDNGTWFVTPDDAQGAAGADLRVMVGQFTMVGLGSAVHGTLNFQGKDSAGETYQVTGQDFYFELPAPGALALLGLAGIASRRRRK
;
A
#
# COMPACT_ATOMS: atom_id res chain seq x y z
N MET A 1 -15.19 -14.89 11.32
CA MET A 1 -15.61 -13.56 11.78
C MET A 1 -15.81 -12.74 10.52
N ASN A 2 -17.03 -12.28 10.23
CA ASN A 2 -17.29 -11.52 9.00
C ASN A 2 -16.80 -10.08 9.23
N ILE A 3 -15.54 -9.82 8.89
CA ILE A 3 -14.99 -8.46 8.83
C ILE A 3 -15.72 -7.77 7.68
N LYS A 4 -16.50 -6.74 7.99
CA LYS A 4 -17.18 -5.94 6.97
C LYS A 4 -16.19 -4.89 6.48
N THR A 5 -15.44 -5.21 5.44
CA THR A 5 -14.55 -4.26 4.76
C THR A 5 -15.38 -3.11 4.21
N LEU A 6 -15.16 -1.90 4.72
CA LEU A 6 -15.75 -0.68 4.17
C LEU A 6 -14.67 0.01 3.34
N SER A 7 -14.39 -0.52 2.15
CA SER A 7 -13.37 0.06 1.26
C SER A 7 -13.83 1.42 0.75
N LEU A 8 -13.12 2.48 1.13
CA LEU A 8 -13.28 3.82 0.58
C LEU A 8 -11.96 4.22 -0.11
N THR A 9 -11.99 4.25 -1.43
CA THR A 9 -10.84 4.69 -2.25
C THR A 9 -10.74 6.21 -2.24
N ILE A 10 -9.61 6.72 -1.77
CA ILE A 10 -9.30 8.15 -1.80
C ILE A 10 -8.14 8.34 -2.77
N VAL A 11 -8.43 9.01 -3.89
CA VAL A 11 -7.41 9.38 -4.87
C VAL A 11 -6.82 10.73 -4.46
N ALA A 12 -5.72 10.70 -3.71
CA ALA A 12 -4.88 11.86 -3.44
C ALA A 12 -3.64 11.78 -4.34
N GLY A 13 -3.78 12.17 -5.60
CA GLY A 13 -2.67 12.12 -6.57
C GLY A 13 -1.66 13.24 -6.31
N SER A 14 -0.42 12.88 -5.97
CA SER A 14 0.74 13.77 -6.06
C SER A 14 1.16 13.86 -7.53
N LEU A 15 1.06 15.04 -8.13
CA LEU A 15 1.38 15.26 -9.54
C LEU A 15 2.81 15.79 -9.68
N LEU A 16 3.78 14.88 -9.89
CA LEU A 16 5.13 15.24 -10.35
C LEU A 16 5.37 14.58 -11.71
N ALA A 17 5.19 15.36 -12.77
CA ALA A 17 5.42 14.92 -14.14
C ALA A 17 6.92 15.02 -14.49
N THR A 18 7.56 13.87 -14.72
CA THR A 18 8.78 13.80 -15.54
C THR A 18 8.73 12.60 -16.48
N THR A 19 8.68 12.91 -17.78
CA THR A 19 9.00 12.06 -18.95
C THR A 19 8.36 10.67 -19.01
N ALA A 20 7.29 10.55 -19.78
CA ALA A 20 6.60 9.32 -20.15
C ALA A 20 7.50 8.31 -20.85
N MET A 21 7.69 7.13 -20.22
CA MET A 21 7.98 5.83 -20.84
C MET A 21 7.32 4.67 -20.03
N ALA A 22 6.30 4.95 -19.19
CA ALA A 22 5.66 3.97 -18.33
C ALA A 22 4.16 4.26 -18.22
N ASP A 23 3.31 3.23 -18.33
CA ASP A 23 1.86 3.29 -18.10
C ASP A 23 1.50 3.40 -16.59
N TYR A 24 2.49 3.54 -15.69
CA TYR A 24 2.27 3.92 -14.29
C TYR A 24 1.73 5.35 -14.21
N THR A 25 0.74 5.57 -13.35
CA THR A 25 0.03 6.87 -13.25
C THR A 25 0.23 7.56 -11.90
N SER A 26 0.02 6.86 -10.78
CA SER A 26 0.08 7.45 -9.44
C SER A 26 0.21 6.41 -8.33
N LEU A 27 0.41 6.91 -7.11
CA LEU A 27 0.12 6.20 -5.88
C LEU A 27 -1.30 6.52 -5.39
N SER A 28 -2.03 5.51 -4.94
CA SER A 28 -3.33 5.66 -4.29
C SER A 28 -3.41 4.86 -2.99
N TYR A 29 -4.46 5.10 -2.21
CA TYR A 29 -4.70 4.32 -0.99
C TYR A 29 -6.18 4.06 -0.74
N ASP A 30 -6.47 2.89 -0.17
CA ASP A 30 -7.76 2.55 0.40
C ASP A 30 -7.68 2.53 1.92
N ILE A 31 -8.70 3.07 2.59
CA ILE A 31 -8.88 2.87 4.03
C ILE A 31 -9.65 1.56 4.22
N ILE A 32 -9.10 0.65 5.01
CA ILE A 32 -9.70 -0.67 5.27
C ILE A 32 -10.57 -0.64 6.52
N GLU A 33 -10.09 -0.01 7.59
CA GLU A 33 -10.80 0.07 8.85
C GLU A 33 -10.39 1.29 9.68
N GLN A 34 -11.36 1.82 10.43
CA GLN A 34 -11.21 2.92 11.38
C GLN A 34 -11.72 2.46 12.74
N VAL A 35 -11.06 1.48 13.37
CA VAL A 35 -11.55 0.96 14.64
C VAL A 35 -10.40 0.52 15.51
N GLY A 36 -10.41 1.00 16.75
CA GLY A 36 -10.03 0.12 17.83
C GLY A 36 -10.93 0.37 19.03
N ASP A 37 -11.61 -0.68 19.49
CA ASP A 37 -11.71 -0.90 20.92
C ASP A 37 -10.47 -1.70 21.38
N GLY A 38 -10.23 -1.79 22.69
CA GLY A 38 -9.07 -2.55 23.20
C GLY A 38 -7.71 -1.92 22.90
N ALA A 39 -6.69 -2.74 22.60
CA ALA A 39 -5.29 -2.34 22.48
C ALA A 39 -4.98 -1.51 21.21
N GLN A 40 -5.89 -1.51 20.24
CA GLN A 40 -5.77 -0.86 18.93
C GLN A 40 -6.56 0.46 18.88
N ALA A 41 -7.14 0.89 20.01
CA ALA A 41 -7.92 2.11 20.07
C ALA A 41 -7.13 3.32 19.57
N GLY A 42 -7.65 3.94 18.52
CA GLY A 42 -7.06 5.13 17.92
C GLY A 42 -6.02 4.85 16.83
N THR A 43 -5.99 3.67 16.21
CA THR A 43 -5.23 3.42 14.98
C THR A 43 -6.12 3.51 13.73
N TRP A 44 -5.50 3.58 12.55
CA TRP A 44 -6.19 3.41 11.27
C TRP A 44 -5.30 2.66 10.28
N THR A 45 -5.91 1.89 9.38
CA THR A 45 -5.19 1.03 8.42
C THR A 45 -5.41 1.51 6.98
N ALA A 46 -4.30 1.69 6.26
CA ALA A 46 -4.26 2.03 4.85
C ALA A 46 -3.65 0.89 4.04
N ARG A 47 -4.18 0.65 2.85
CA ARG A 47 -3.51 -0.14 1.81
C ARG A 47 -3.09 0.78 0.69
N ILE A 48 -1.80 0.77 0.36
CA ILE A 48 -1.21 1.63 -0.66
C ILE A 48 -1.06 0.82 -1.96
N PHE A 49 -1.35 1.47 -3.08
CA PHE A 49 -1.31 0.88 -4.41
C PHE A 49 -0.51 1.75 -5.38
N ALA A 50 0.15 1.12 -6.35
CA ALA A 50 0.63 1.75 -7.58
C ALA A 50 -0.44 1.57 -8.66
N ASP A 51 -0.86 2.66 -9.30
CA ASP A 51 -1.92 2.69 -10.31
C ASP A 51 -1.35 2.71 -11.73
N PHE A 52 -2.08 2.12 -12.67
CA PHE A 52 -1.66 1.86 -14.05
C PHE A 52 -2.74 2.24 -15.07
N GLU A 53 -2.37 2.40 -16.34
CA GLU A 53 -3.33 2.67 -17.42
C GLU A 53 -3.90 1.39 -18.03
N ASN A 54 -3.18 0.26 -17.94
CA ASN A 54 -3.55 -1.00 -18.56
C ASN A 54 -3.47 -2.20 -17.59
N SER A 55 -4.42 -3.13 -17.75
CA SER A 55 -4.50 -4.36 -16.95
C SER A 55 -3.31 -5.31 -17.09
N VAL A 56 -2.53 -5.16 -18.17
CA VAL A 56 -1.32 -5.97 -18.40
C VAL A 56 -0.04 -5.28 -17.96
N ASP A 57 -0.11 -4.02 -17.51
CA ASP A 57 1.03 -3.35 -16.91
C ASP A 57 1.41 -4.04 -15.61
N ARG A 58 2.68 -3.95 -15.26
CA ARG A 58 3.24 -4.69 -14.14
C ARG A 58 4.06 -3.81 -13.22
N LEU A 59 3.90 -4.03 -11.92
CA LEU A 59 4.88 -3.69 -10.90
C LEU A 59 5.70 -4.95 -10.60
N ASP A 60 6.98 -4.94 -10.95
CA ASP A 60 7.86 -6.09 -10.70
C ASP A 60 8.81 -5.86 -9.52
N ALA A 61 9.16 -4.61 -9.21
CA ALA A 61 10.02 -4.30 -8.07
C ALA A 61 9.73 -2.93 -7.45
N VAL A 62 9.90 -2.86 -6.14
CA VAL A 62 10.02 -1.61 -5.39
C VAL A 62 11.43 -1.57 -4.80
N PHE A 63 12.14 -0.46 -4.99
CA PHE A 63 13.58 -0.42 -4.70
C PHE A 63 14.06 0.90 -4.13
N GLY A 64 15.20 0.84 -3.42
CA GLY A 64 16.04 1.97 -3.07
C GLY A 64 17.47 1.73 -3.57
N ASN A 65 18.08 2.77 -4.13
CA ASN A 65 19.49 2.78 -4.54
C ASN A 65 20.18 4.07 -4.08
N ALA A 66 21.50 4.18 -4.29
CA ALA A 66 22.29 5.32 -3.83
C ALA A 66 21.83 6.67 -4.39
N ASP A 67 21.18 6.68 -5.56
CA ASP A 67 20.67 7.89 -6.20
C ASP A 67 19.21 8.18 -5.82
N ASN A 68 18.44 7.13 -5.51
CA ASN A 68 16.99 7.19 -5.25
C ASN A 68 16.69 6.35 -4.00
N MET A 69 16.71 6.99 -2.84
CA MET A 69 16.39 6.33 -1.58
C MET A 69 14.92 5.91 -1.54
N LEU A 70 14.67 4.74 -0.97
CA LEU A 70 13.33 4.29 -0.62
C LEU A 70 13.07 4.64 0.84
N SER A 71 11.93 5.27 1.12
CA SER A 71 11.48 5.50 2.49
C SER A 71 9.98 5.29 2.65
N ILE A 72 9.58 4.71 3.78
CA ILE A 72 8.20 4.62 4.26
C ILE A 72 8.22 4.87 5.76
N ASP A 73 7.52 5.89 6.22
CA ASP A 73 7.49 6.28 7.62
C ASP A 73 6.08 6.72 8.05
N SER A 74 5.86 6.78 9.37
CA SER A 74 4.59 7.20 9.96
C SER A 74 4.86 8.25 11.03
N THR A 75 4.09 9.34 10.99
CA THR A 75 4.21 10.40 12.00
C THR A 75 3.90 9.94 13.43
N GLY A 76 3.25 8.78 13.59
CA GLY A 76 2.97 8.15 14.87
C GLY A 76 3.57 6.76 15.06
N GLY A 77 4.36 6.27 14.09
CA GLY A 77 4.82 4.88 14.03
C GLY A 77 3.78 3.91 13.47
N PHE A 78 4.20 2.66 13.27
CA PHE A 78 3.37 1.57 12.76
C PHE A 78 3.03 0.56 13.86
N PHE A 79 1.84 -0.02 13.76
CA PHE A 79 1.48 -1.20 14.52
C PHE A 79 2.08 -2.44 13.87
N GLN A 80 2.70 -3.30 14.69
CA GLN A 80 3.20 -4.61 14.32
C GLN A 80 2.64 -5.68 15.27
N SER A 81 2.15 -6.76 14.69
CA SER A 81 1.63 -7.92 15.38
C SER A 81 2.75 -8.84 15.82
N ALA A 82 2.63 -9.43 17.01
CA ALA A 82 3.58 -10.45 17.48
C ALA A 82 3.57 -11.73 16.62
N PHE A 83 2.56 -11.92 15.76
CA PHE A 83 2.44 -13.02 14.81
C PHE A 83 2.59 -12.55 13.36
N GLY A 84 2.98 -11.29 13.16
CA GLY A 84 3.18 -10.63 11.88
C GLY A 84 4.55 -10.87 11.27
N ASP A 85 4.79 -10.17 10.16
CA ASP A 85 6.07 -10.11 9.46
C ASP A 85 6.12 -8.84 8.60
N ALA A 86 7.30 -8.29 8.36
CA ALA A 86 7.49 -7.08 7.56
C ALA A 86 7.05 -7.22 6.10
N VAL A 87 6.93 -8.46 5.61
CA VAL A 87 6.58 -8.79 4.22
C VAL A 87 5.37 -9.72 4.17
N SER A 88 4.51 -9.53 3.17
CA SER A 88 3.29 -10.34 2.98
C SER A 88 3.54 -11.85 2.95
N THR A 89 4.71 -12.29 2.47
CA THR A 89 5.08 -13.71 2.42
C THR A 89 5.24 -14.35 3.80
N GLY A 90 5.41 -13.57 4.86
CA GLY A 90 5.44 -14.05 6.24
C GLY A 90 4.07 -14.05 6.93
N ILE A 91 3.07 -13.39 6.33
CA ILE A 91 1.73 -13.33 6.90
C ILE A 91 1.01 -14.66 6.68
N ASN A 92 0.66 -15.34 7.77
CA ASN A 92 -0.02 -16.62 7.75
C ASN A 92 -1.51 -16.49 8.14
N PRO A 93 -2.45 -16.65 7.18
CA PRO A 93 -3.87 -16.48 7.44
C PRO A 93 -4.44 -17.48 8.47
N ALA A 94 -3.78 -18.62 8.67
CA ALA A 94 -4.19 -19.62 9.66
C ALA A 94 -4.10 -19.10 11.10
N PHE A 95 -3.38 -18.00 11.35
CA PHE A 95 -3.24 -17.39 12.67
C PHE A 95 -4.32 -16.37 13.01
N TYR A 96 -5.11 -15.87 12.05
CA TYR A 96 -6.18 -14.89 12.34
C TYR A 96 -7.17 -15.30 13.45
N PRO A 97 -7.58 -16.59 13.59
CA PRO A 97 -8.46 -16.98 14.70
C PRO A 97 -7.81 -16.90 16.09
N LEU A 98 -6.48 -16.99 16.17
CA LEU A 98 -5.69 -17.00 17.41
C LEU A 98 -5.13 -15.61 17.75
N ALA A 99 -4.75 -14.84 16.72
CA ALA A 99 -4.22 -13.49 16.79
C ALA A 99 -5.08 -12.57 15.89
N PRO A 100 -6.26 -12.12 16.37
CA PRO A 100 -7.16 -11.30 15.57
C PRO A 100 -6.56 -9.96 15.15
N ASP A 101 -5.55 -9.48 15.87
CA ASP A 101 -4.83 -8.24 15.59
C ASP A 101 -3.85 -8.36 14.42
N LEU A 102 -3.49 -9.57 13.98
CA LEU A 102 -2.68 -9.82 12.78
C LEU A 102 -3.29 -9.21 11.52
N VAL A 103 -4.62 -9.01 11.45
CA VAL A 103 -5.25 -8.35 10.30
C VAL A 103 -4.80 -6.89 10.14
N TYR A 104 -4.30 -6.28 11.20
CA TYR A 104 -3.81 -4.90 11.23
C TYR A 104 -2.28 -4.80 11.16
N ASP A 105 -1.57 -5.92 11.00
CA ASP A 105 -0.13 -5.91 10.85
C ASP A 105 0.33 -5.02 9.68
N SER A 106 1.51 -4.41 9.80
CA SER A 106 2.05 -3.53 8.78
C SER A 106 3.13 -4.26 7.98
N TRP A 107 2.94 -4.35 6.67
CA TRP A 107 3.81 -5.14 5.79
C TRP A 107 3.83 -4.59 4.37
N VAL A 108 4.92 -4.89 3.65
CA VAL A 108 5.06 -4.57 2.23
C VAL A 108 4.72 -5.78 1.35
N THR A 109 4.32 -5.53 0.12
CA THR A 109 3.98 -6.56 -0.86
C THR A 109 4.21 -6.11 -2.31
N ILE A 110 4.04 -7.05 -3.23
CA ILE A 110 3.61 -6.82 -4.60
C ILE A 110 2.36 -7.69 -4.82
N GLY A 111 1.19 -7.04 -4.76
CA GLY A 111 -0.10 -7.59 -5.19
C GLY A 111 -0.85 -8.51 -4.22
N LEU A 112 -0.17 -9.28 -3.36
CA LEU A 112 -0.82 -10.29 -2.50
C LEU A 112 -0.74 -9.94 -1.00
N GLU A 113 -1.73 -10.39 -0.24
CA GLU A 113 -1.89 -9.97 1.17
C GLU A 113 -1.28 -10.94 2.19
N ASP A 114 -0.90 -12.14 1.75
CA ASP A 114 -0.42 -13.20 2.61
C ASP A 114 0.54 -14.16 1.89
N GLN A 115 0.97 -15.22 2.58
CA GLN A 115 1.91 -16.22 2.05
C GLN A 115 1.33 -17.17 0.99
N VAL A 116 0.02 -17.20 0.78
CA VAL A 116 -0.63 -18.15 -0.13
C VAL A 116 -0.38 -17.73 -1.57
N ASP A 117 0.26 -18.61 -2.34
CA ASP A 117 0.64 -18.38 -3.74
C ASP A 117 1.48 -17.12 -3.96
N ASN A 118 2.18 -16.65 -2.92
CA ASN A 118 2.98 -15.44 -2.96
C ASN A 118 4.46 -15.76 -3.20
N ALA A 119 4.95 -15.31 -4.35
CA ALA A 119 6.31 -15.56 -4.82
C ALA A 119 7.26 -14.37 -4.61
N MET A 120 6.84 -13.36 -3.84
CA MET A 120 7.66 -12.18 -3.60
C MET A 120 8.98 -12.53 -2.90
N LEU A 121 10.05 -11.89 -3.33
CA LEU A 121 11.38 -11.98 -2.76
C LEU A 121 11.82 -10.59 -2.29
N ASN A 122 12.78 -10.55 -1.37
CA ASN A 122 13.41 -9.30 -0.95
C ASN A 122 14.92 -9.50 -0.71
N ILE A 123 15.70 -8.44 -0.89
CA ILE A 123 17.14 -8.43 -0.66
C ILE A 123 17.62 -7.02 -0.30
N GLY A 124 18.57 -6.92 0.65
CA GLY A 124 19.27 -5.67 0.97
C GLY A 124 18.49 -4.67 1.83
N ILE A 125 17.29 -5.02 2.30
CA ILE A 125 16.49 -4.18 3.20
C ILE A 125 16.62 -4.71 4.63
N ASP A 126 16.96 -3.82 5.57
CA ASP A 126 16.85 -4.10 7.00
C ASP A 126 15.46 -3.68 7.49
N PHE A 127 14.61 -4.67 7.75
CA PHE A 127 13.25 -4.45 8.26
C PHE A 127 13.20 -4.38 9.79
N ALA A 128 14.31 -4.58 10.52
CA ALA A 128 14.28 -4.59 11.99
C ALA A 128 13.72 -3.29 12.61
N PRO A 129 14.00 -2.08 12.08
CA PRO A 129 13.37 -0.85 12.57
C PRO A 129 11.86 -0.83 12.33
N PHE A 130 11.41 -1.35 11.19
CA PHE A 130 9.99 -1.43 10.82
C PHE A 130 9.22 -2.41 11.71
N GLU A 131 9.78 -3.58 11.99
CA GLU A 131 9.25 -4.56 12.95
C GLU A 131 9.20 -4.02 14.39
N ALA A 132 10.02 -3.02 14.71
CA ALA A 132 9.97 -2.31 15.98
C ALA A 132 8.97 -1.13 16.01
N GLY A 133 8.14 -0.97 14.96
CA GLY A 133 7.15 0.10 14.81
C GLY A 133 7.68 1.41 14.22
N GLY A 134 8.95 1.44 13.79
CA GLY A 134 9.57 2.55 13.04
C GLY A 134 9.34 2.44 11.54
N GLY A 135 10.06 3.25 10.73
CA GLY A 135 9.94 3.23 9.28
C GLY A 135 10.87 2.23 8.56
N ILE A 136 10.69 2.14 7.25
CA ILE A 136 11.59 1.49 6.30
C ILE A 136 12.42 2.58 5.62
N SER A 137 13.74 2.41 5.56
CA SER A 137 14.63 3.28 4.78
C SER A 137 15.76 2.46 4.20
N THR A 138 16.00 2.55 2.89
CA THR A 138 17.10 1.84 2.22
C THR A 138 17.57 2.59 0.98
N ASP A 139 18.88 2.55 0.75
CA ASP A 139 19.57 3.05 -0.44
C ASP A 139 20.27 1.91 -1.19
N ASN A 140 19.99 0.64 -0.85
CA ASN A 140 20.56 -0.52 -1.51
C ASN A 140 19.73 -1.79 -1.25
N GLY A 141 18.45 -1.74 -1.57
CA GLY A 141 17.54 -2.84 -1.29
C GLY A 141 16.27 -2.82 -2.13
N THR A 142 15.63 -3.97 -2.24
CA THR A 142 14.41 -4.14 -3.04
C THR A 142 13.58 -5.30 -2.52
N TRP A 143 12.26 -5.20 -2.68
CA TRP A 143 11.38 -6.36 -2.80
C TRP A 143 10.82 -6.44 -4.22
N PHE A 144 10.70 -7.65 -4.74
CA PHE A 144 10.43 -7.89 -6.14
C PHE A 144 9.74 -9.22 -6.39
N VAL A 145 9.15 -9.33 -7.57
CA VAL A 145 8.63 -10.55 -8.17
C VAL A 145 9.27 -10.73 -9.55
N THR A 146 9.13 -11.92 -10.11
CA THR A 146 9.60 -12.20 -11.46
C THR A 146 8.49 -11.92 -12.48
N PRO A 147 8.84 -11.71 -13.76
CA PRO A 147 7.83 -11.51 -14.82
C PRO A 147 6.84 -12.67 -14.99
N ASP A 148 7.18 -13.87 -14.50
CA ASP A 148 6.31 -15.06 -14.56
C ASP A 148 5.25 -15.06 -13.44
N ASP A 149 5.43 -14.23 -12.40
CA ASP A 149 4.52 -14.17 -11.26
C ASP A 149 3.32 -13.28 -11.60
N ALA A 150 2.12 -13.84 -11.55
CA ALA A 150 0.89 -13.14 -11.92
C ALA A 150 0.55 -11.97 -10.98
N GLN A 151 1.03 -12.01 -9.73
CA GLN A 151 0.77 -11.00 -8.70
C GLN A 151 1.33 -9.60 -9.04
N GLY A 152 2.29 -9.52 -9.96
CA GLY A 152 2.85 -8.24 -10.41
C GLY A 152 1.95 -7.48 -11.39
N ALA A 153 0.93 -8.12 -11.98
CA ALA A 153 0.07 -7.50 -12.98
C ALA A 153 -1.01 -6.60 -12.34
N ALA A 154 -1.25 -5.43 -12.92
CA ALA A 154 -2.26 -4.47 -12.49
C ALA A 154 -3.70 -5.01 -12.53
N GLY A 155 -3.96 -5.94 -13.45
CA GLY A 155 -5.22 -6.68 -13.52
C GLY A 155 -6.42 -5.78 -13.81
N ALA A 156 -7.62 -6.27 -13.48
CA ALA A 156 -8.86 -5.55 -13.77
C ALA A 156 -9.02 -4.24 -12.98
N ASP A 157 -8.36 -4.14 -11.82
CA ASP A 157 -8.43 -2.97 -10.94
C ASP A 157 -7.40 -1.89 -11.33
N LEU A 158 -6.56 -2.15 -12.33
CA LEU A 158 -5.52 -1.25 -12.82
C LEU A 158 -4.56 -0.77 -11.72
N ARG A 159 -4.33 -1.62 -10.72
CA ARG A 159 -3.51 -1.26 -9.57
C ARG A 159 -2.86 -2.47 -8.92
N VAL A 160 -1.65 -2.30 -8.41
CA VAL A 160 -0.91 -3.34 -7.67
C VAL A 160 -0.67 -2.85 -6.25
N MET A 161 -1.03 -3.67 -5.26
CA MET A 161 -0.79 -3.33 -3.86
C MET A 161 0.71 -3.31 -3.57
N VAL A 162 1.15 -2.30 -2.82
CA VAL A 162 2.55 -2.11 -2.40
C VAL A 162 2.75 -2.40 -0.92
N GLY A 163 1.70 -2.26 -0.11
CA GLY A 163 1.75 -2.59 1.31
C GLY A 163 0.49 -2.21 2.07
N GLN A 164 0.37 -2.78 3.26
CA GLN A 164 -0.60 -2.41 4.27
C GLN A 164 0.12 -1.75 5.44
N PHE A 165 -0.41 -0.64 5.92
CA PHE A 165 0.18 0.11 7.03
C PHE A 165 -0.90 0.49 8.03
N THR A 166 -0.67 0.14 9.30
CA THR A 166 -1.53 0.57 10.40
C THR A 166 -0.81 1.61 11.22
N MET A 167 -1.32 2.84 11.19
CA MET A 167 -0.70 3.97 11.85
C MET A 167 -1.22 4.09 13.28
N VAL A 168 -0.31 4.30 14.23
CA VAL A 168 -0.68 4.58 15.63
C VAL A 168 -1.10 6.04 15.76
N GLY A 169 -2.36 6.27 16.12
CA GLY A 169 -2.96 7.59 16.21
C GLY A 169 -3.81 7.95 14.98
N LEU A 170 -5.07 8.33 15.21
CA LEU A 170 -6.01 8.75 14.14
C LEU A 170 -5.59 10.03 13.43
N GLY A 171 -4.72 10.84 14.04
CA GLY A 171 -4.14 12.03 13.42
C GLY A 171 -2.79 11.77 12.75
N SER A 172 -2.34 10.51 12.71
CA SER A 172 -1.07 10.14 12.10
C SER A 172 -1.22 9.91 10.60
N ALA A 173 -0.14 10.09 9.87
CA ALA A 173 -0.05 9.88 8.43
C ALA A 173 1.06 8.89 8.09
N VAL A 174 0.89 8.15 6.99
CA VAL A 174 1.94 7.36 6.35
C VAL A 174 2.49 8.14 5.15
N HIS A 175 3.81 8.21 5.03
CA HIS A 175 4.48 9.06 4.05
C HIS A 175 5.84 8.49 3.66
N GLY A 176 6.39 8.98 2.56
CA GLY A 176 7.72 8.59 2.12
C GLY A 176 7.90 8.75 0.62
N THR A 177 8.91 8.05 0.11
CA THR A 177 9.31 8.08 -1.30
C THR A 177 9.52 6.66 -1.79
N LEU A 178 8.85 6.28 -2.88
CA LEU A 178 8.98 4.96 -3.51
C LEU A 178 9.61 5.06 -4.90
N ASN A 179 10.25 3.98 -5.31
CA ASN A 179 10.78 3.81 -6.66
C ASN A 179 10.33 2.46 -7.20
N PHE A 180 9.88 2.44 -8.44
CA PHE A 180 9.25 1.30 -9.08
C PHE A 180 9.99 0.90 -10.35
N GLN A 181 10.06 -0.40 -10.58
CA GLN A 181 10.42 -0.99 -11.85
C GLN A 181 9.34 -1.98 -12.26
N GLY A 182 9.08 -2.05 -13.56
CA GLY A 182 8.11 -2.99 -14.09
C GLY A 182 8.15 -3.10 -15.60
N LYS A 183 7.04 -3.57 -16.16
CA LYS A 183 6.82 -3.65 -17.59
C LYS A 183 5.52 -2.97 -17.98
N ASP A 184 5.54 -2.26 -19.09
CA ASP A 184 4.33 -1.68 -19.68
C ASP A 184 3.57 -2.72 -20.54
N SER A 185 2.46 -2.28 -21.09
CA SER A 185 1.60 -3.10 -21.95
C SER A 185 2.26 -3.57 -23.26
N ALA A 186 3.38 -2.97 -23.67
CA ALA A 186 4.20 -3.41 -24.80
C ALA A 186 5.30 -4.41 -24.37
N GLY A 187 5.47 -4.64 -23.07
CA GLY A 187 6.51 -5.49 -22.49
C GLY A 187 7.85 -4.78 -22.29
N GLU A 188 7.90 -3.47 -22.52
CA GLU A 188 9.10 -2.65 -22.31
C GLU A 188 9.31 -2.38 -20.83
N THR A 189 10.56 -2.45 -20.41
CA THR A 189 10.90 -2.19 -19.00
C THR A 189 10.88 -0.71 -18.72
N TYR A 190 10.19 -0.31 -17.65
CA TYR A 190 10.19 1.05 -17.16
C TYR A 190 10.78 1.16 -15.76
N GLN A 191 11.25 2.35 -15.42
CA GLN A 191 11.55 2.76 -14.05
C GLN A 191 10.94 4.12 -13.76
N VAL A 192 10.32 4.24 -12.59
CA VAL A 192 9.79 5.50 -12.07
C VAL A 192 10.37 5.69 -10.68
N THR A 193 11.04 6.81 -10.43
CA THR A 193 11.69 7.10 -9.15
C THR A 193 11.11 8.35 -8.50
N GLY A 194 11.37 8.57 -7.22
CA GLY A 194 10.96 9.78 -6.51
C GLY A 194 9.45 9.92 -6.35
N GLN A 195 8.73 8.81 -6.17
CA GLN A 195 7.28 8.81 -5.97
C GLN A 195 6.96 9.16 -4.53
N ASP A 196 6.88 10.47 -4.26
CA ASP A 196 6.55 10.99 -2.94
C ASP A 196 5.05 10.85 -2.66
N PHE A 197 4.73 10.42 -1.45
CA PHE A 197 3.35 10.30 -0.97
C PHE A 197 3.20 10.75 0.48
N TYR A 198 2.01 11.21 0.81
CA TYR A 198 1.59 11.55 2.16
C TYR A 198 0.10 11.26 2.28
N PHE A 199 -0.24 10.19 3.01
CA PHE A 199 -1.61 9.74 3.20
C PHE A 199 -2.01 9.85 4.67
N GLU A 200 -3.07 10.59 4.90
CA GLU A 200 -3.65 10.82 6.21
C GLU A 200 -5.10 10.36 6.25
N LEU A 201 -5.61 10.16 7.46
CA LEU A 201 -7.02 9.95 7.68
C LEU A 201 -7.77 11.28 7.41
N PRO A 202 -8.68 11.36 6.42
CA PRO A 202 -9.38 12.60 6.16
C PRO A 202 -10.24 13.00 7.36
N ALA A 203 -10.32 14.30 7.62
CA ALA A 203 -11.18 14.82 8.68
C ALA A 203 -12.63 14.29 8.51
N PRO A 204 -13.33 13.94 9.62
CA PRO A 204 -14.68 13.36 9.55
C PRO A 204 -15.69 14.15 8.70
N GLY A 205 -15.52 15.48 8.58
CA GLY A 205 -16.36 16.34 7.76
C GLY A 205 -16.16 16.19 6.24
N ALA A 206 -14.96 15.84 5.77
CA ALA A 206 -14.69 15.60 4.34
C ALA A 206 -15.36 14.29 3.86
N LEU A 207 -15.40 13.27 4.73
CA LEU A 207 -16.06 11.99 4.47
C LEU A 207 -17.58 12.13 4.30
N ALA A 208 -18.21 12.98 5.11
CA ALA A 208 -19.65 13.27 5.01
C ALA A 208 -20.04 14.00 3.71
N LEU A 209 -19.16 14.89 3.22
CA LEU A 209 -19.43 15.68 2.01
C LEU A 209 -19.33 14.83 0.73
N LEU A 210 -18.39 13.87 0.67
CA LEU A 210 -18.26 12.92 -0.44
C LEU A 210 -19.48 11.97 -0.51
N GLY A 211 -19.93 11.47 0.64
CA GLY A 211 -21.15 10.65 0.72
C GLY A 211 -22.42 11.41 0.28
N LEU A 212 -22.51 12.71 0.60
CA LEU A 212 -23.64 13.55 0.20
C LEU A 212 -23.61 13.92 -1.29
N ALA A 213 -22.43 14.15 -1.88
CA ALA A 213 -22.27 14.45 -3.30
C ALA A 213 -22.68 13.26 -4.19
N GLY A 214 -22.36 12.02 -3.78
CA GLY A 214 -22.81 10.80 -4.46
C GLY A 214 -24.34 10.61 -4.43
N ILE A 215 -25.00 11.05 -3.35
CA ILE A 215 -26.46 10.99 -3.19
C ILE A 215 -27.15 12.11 -3.99
N ALA A 216 -26.55 13.30 -4.09
CA ALA A 216 -27.13 14.44 -4.80
C ALA A 216 -27.20 14.24 -6.34
N SER A 217 -26.30 13.45 -6.91
CA SER A 217 -26.26 13.17 -8.37
C SER A 217 -27.43 12.30 -8.87
N ARG A 218 -28.06 11.49 -8.00
CA ARG A 218 -29.06 10.48 -8.42
C ARG A 218 -30.49 11.00 -8.56
N ARG A 219 -30.75 12.30 -8.39
CA ARG A 219 -32.13 12.86 -8.32
C ARG A 219 -32.54 13.80 -9.46
N ARG A 220 -32.01 13.63 -10.68
CA ARG A 220 -32.56 14.31 -11.87
C ARG A 220 -32.59 13.43 -13.12
N ARG A 221 -33.57 12.51 -13.18
CA ARG A 221 -34.29 12.17 -14.43
C ARG A 221 -35.77 11.95 -14.08
N LYS A 222 -36.61 12.87 -14.54
CA LYS A 222 -38.03 12.66 -14.80
C LYS A 222 -38.21 12.75 -16.30
#